data_AF-D4E6H4-F1
#
_entry.id   AF-D4E6H4-F1
#
_cell.length_a   1.000
_cell.length_b   1.000
_cell.length_c   1.000
_cell.angle_alpha   90.00
_cell.angle_beta   90.00
_cell.angle_gamma   90.00
#
_symmetry.space_group_name_H-M   'P 1'
#
loop_
_entity.id
_entity.type
_entity.pdbx_description
1 polymer ?
#
loop_
_entity_poly.entity_id
_entity_poly.type
_entity_poly.pdbx_seq_one_letter_code
_entity_poly.pdbx_strand_id
1 'polypeptide(L)'
;MNITAHGARPMVAVDNLRVIAHADDGSEIPLVSDIRFSVQQGEVLALIGESGSGKTTIALALMGYARHGCRIAGGNIHVAGTDVTALSARQLCQFRGNKVAYIAQSAAASFNPAMKIIDQVVEPVVIHHVMSRAAAEKKPWRCFVNWRCPIRTPSASVIRTRSPAVSYSV
;
A
#
# COMPACT_ATOMS: atom_id res chain seq x y z
N MET A 1 -17.95 13.64 9.75
CA MET A 1 -17.42 14.95 9.31
C MET A 1 -16.78 14.71 7.95
N ASN A 2 -17.50 15.03 6.88
CA ASN A 2 -17.12 14.71 5.51
C ASN A 2 -16.20 15.80 4.97
N ILE A 3 -14.99 15.45 4.56
CA ILE A 3 -14.10 16.35 3.84
C ILE A 3 -14.41 16.18 2.36
N THR A 4 -15.23 17.06 1.79
CA THR A 4 -15.55 17.07 0.36
C THR A 4 -14.50 17.89 -0.39
N ALA A 5 -13.82 17.27 -1.34
CA ALA A 5 -12.71 17.83 -2.11
C ALA A 5 -13.16 18.80 -3.21
N HIS A 6 -12.32 19.81 -3.49
CA HIS A 6 -12.38 20.62 -4.71
C HIS A 6 -12.00 19.77 -5.95
N GLY A 7 -12.95 19.56 -6.86
CA GLY A 7 -12.81 19.44 -8.34
C GLY A 7 -11.84 18.44 -9.00
N ALA A 8 -10.82 17.93 -8.33
CA ALA A 8 -9.84 17.01 -8.87
C ALA A 8 -10.12 15.58 -8.40
N ARG A 9 -9.94 14.58 -9.27
CA ARG A 9 -10.02 13.18 -8.84
C ARG A 9 -8.94 12.93 -7.79
N PRO A 10 -9.29 12.36 -6.62
CA PRO A 10 -8.31 12.07 -5.58
C PRO A 10 -7.22 11.11 -6.10
N MET A 11 -6.01 11.24 -5.56
CA MET A 11 -4.88 10.35 -5.87
C MET A 11 -5.17 8.92 -5.39
N VAL A 12 -5.81 8.79 -4.23
CA VAL A 12 -6.32 7.54 -3.69
C VAL A 12 -7.77 7.74 -3.29
N ALA A 13 -8.67 6.86 -3.72
CA ALA A 13 -10.02 6.77 -3.19
C ALA A 13 -10.34 5.32 -2.86
N VAL A 14 -10.82 5.10 -1.64
CA VAL A 14 -11.28 3.81 -1.15
C VAL A 14 -12.72 3.98 -0.72
N ASP A 15 -13.59 3.15 -1.27
CA ASP A 15 -15.01 3.13 -0.94
C ASP A 15 -15.44 1.72 -0.54
N ASN A 16 -16.04 1.62 0.65
CA ASN A 16 -16.56 0.41 1.25
C ASN A 16 -15.61 -0.80 1.19
N LEU A 17 -14.32 -0.61 1.48
CA LEU A 17 -13.33 -1.68 1.45
C LEU A 17 -13.65 -2.75 2.50
N ARG A 18 -13.78 -3.99 2.02
CA ARG A 18 -13.97 -5.18 2.86
C ARG A 18 -12.89 -6.21 2.55
N VAL A 19 -12.16 -6.62 3.58
CA VAL A 19 -11.17 -7.70 3.49
C VAL A 19 -11.53 -8.76 4.51
N ILE A 20 -11.60 -10.01 4.05
CA ILE A 20 -11.95 -11.16 4.87
C ILE A 20 -10.83 -12.19 4.84
N ALA A 21 -10.72 -12.97 5.91
CA ALA A 21 -9.91 -14.17 5.99
C ALA A 21 -10.82 -15.41 6.00
N HIS A 22 -10.32 -16.51 5.47
CA HIS A 22 -10.93 -17.83 5.64
C HIS A 22 -10.31 -18.51 6.85
N ALA A 23 -11.16 -18.97 7.76
CA ALA A 23 -10.77 -19.83 8.86
C ALA A 23 -10.73 -21.30 8.42
N ASP A 24 -10.06 -22.15 9.21
CA ASP A 24 -9.90 -23.58 8.93
C ASP A 24 -11.24 -24.33 8.94
N ASP A 25 -12.24 -23.80 9.65
CA ASP A 25 -13.62 -24.32 9.68
C ASP A 25 -14.48 -23.86 8.48
N GLY A 26 -13.90 -23.12 7.53
CA GLY A 26 -14.57 -22.56 6.36
C GLY A 26 -15.35 -21.26 6.64
N SER A 27 -15.36 -20.76 7.88
CA SER A 27 -16.00 -19.49 8.21
C SER A 27 -15.23 -18.29 7.65
N GLU A 28 -15.96 -17.22 7.31
CA GLU A 28 -15.36 -15.97 6.83
C GLU A 28 -15.21 -14.98 8.00
N ILE A 29 -13.97 -14.63 8.33
CA ILE A 29 -13.66 -13.67 9.39
C ILE A 29 -13.38 -12.30 8.75
N PRO A 30 -14.18 -11.26 9.05
CA PRO A 30 -13.90 -9.92 8.57
C PRO A 30 -12.66 -9.33 9.27
N LEU A 31 -11.60 -9.07 8.51
CA LEU A 31 -10.40 -8.38 9.02
C LEU A 31 -10.57 -6.87 9.01
N VAL A 32 -11.22 -6.35 7.97
CA VAL A 32 -11.47 -4.93 7.74
C VAL A 32 -12.83 -4.78 7.08
N SER A 33 -13.65 -3.85 7.59
CA SER A 33 -15.02 -3.63 7.12
C SER A 33 -15.31 -2.13 7.03
N ASP A 34 -16.03 -1.72 5.97
CA ASP A 34 -16.57 -0.37 5.74
C ASP A 34 -15.53 0.76 5.86
N ILE A 35 -14.33 0.54 5.29
CA ILE A 35 -13.32 1.59 5.23
C ILE A 35 -13.59 2.49 4.04
N ARG A 36 -13.70 3.79 4.31
CA ARG A 36 -13.89 4.86 3.32
C ARG A 36 -12.93 6.00 3.57
N PHE A 37 -12.13 6.34 2.57
CA PHE A 37 -11.27 7.52 2.63
C PHE A 37 -10.82 7.95 1.24
N SER A 38 -10.38 9.19 1.14
CA SER A 38 -9.68 9.70 -0.02
C SER A 38 -8.42 10.45 0.39
N VAL A 39 -7.41 10.44 -0.48
CA VAL A 39 -6.16 11.17 -0.32
C VAL A 39 -5.93 11.96 -1.59
N GLN A 40 -5.78 13.28 -1.46
CA GLN A 40 -5.50 14.15 -2.59
C GLN A 40 -4.04 14.06 -3.01
N GLN A 41 -3.74 14.55 -4.21
CA GLN A 41 -2.36 14.62 -4.67
C GLN A 41 -1.53 15.53 -3.73
N GLY A 42 -0.41 15.00 -3.25
CA GLY A 42 0.49 15.72 -2.35
C GLY A 42 0.08 15.66 -0.87
N GLU A 43 -1.04 15.01 -0.53
CA GLU A 43 -1.42 14.77 0.86
C GLU A 43 -0.73 13.54 1.45
N VAL A 44 -0.53 13.57 2.77
CA VAL A 44 -0.04 12.42 3.52
C VAL A 44 -1.14 11.94 4.45
N LEU A 45 -1.49 10.66 4.31
CA LEU A 45 -2.44 9.99 5.17
C LEU A 45 -1.71 9.09 6.17
N ALA A 46 -1.96 9.29 7.46
CA ALA A 46 -1.48 8.41 8.51
C ALA A 46 -2.60 7.48 9.00
N LEU A 47 -2.35 6.18 8.96
CA LEU A 47 -3.22 5.16 9.56
C LEU A 47 -2.69 4.80 10.95
N ILE A 48 -3.48 5.09 12.00
CA ILE A 48 -3.09 4.84 13.39
C ILE A 48 -4.09 3.89 14.04
N GLY A 49 -3.58 2.94 14.84
CA GLY A 49 -4.38 1.98 15.59
C GLY A 49 -3.51 0.94 16.27
N GLU A 50 -4.12 0.13 17.12
CA GLU A 50 -3.46 -0.96 17.86
C GLU A 50 -2.87 -2.03 16.93
N SER A 51 -1.92 -2.83 17.43
CA SER A 51 -1.43 -3.98 16.68
C SER A 51 -2.62 -4.90 16.31
N GLY A 52 -2.68 -5.37 15.06
CA GLY A 52 -3.80 -6.17 14.58
C GLY A 52 -5.03 -5.41 14.06
N SER A 53 -5.07 -4.08 14.13
CA SER A 53 -6.23 -3.27 13.68
C SER A 53 -6.46 -3.23 12.15
N GLY A 54 -5.75 -4.04 11.37
CA GLY A 54 -5.91 -4.10 9.91
C GLY A 54 -5.14 -3.05 9.10
N LYS A 55 -4.28 -2.20 9.71
CA LYS A 55 -3.47 -1.19 8.98
C LYS A 55 -2.68 -1.78 7.81
N THR A 56 -1.94 -2.85 8.07
CA THR A 56 -1.15 -3.52 7.02
C THR A 56 -2.06 -4.15 5.98
N THR A 57 -3.22 -4.68 6.39
CA THR A 57 -4.23 -5.23 5.47
C THR A 57 -4.77 -4.16 4.52
N ILE A 58 -5.08 -2.97 5.03
CA ILE A 58 -5.51 -1.81 4.22
C ILE A 58 -4.40 -1.39 3.25
N ALA A 59 -3.16 -1.26 3.73
CA ALA A 59 -2.02 -0.89 2.89
C ALA A 59 -1.75 -1.88 1.75
N LEU A 60 -1.89 -3.18 2.02
CA LEU A 60 -1.76 -4.23 1.00
C LEU A 60 -2.94 -4.22 0.01
N ALA A 61 -4.16 -3.99 0.50
CA ALA A 61 -5.35 -3.90 -0.35
C ALA A 61 -5.25 -2.75 -1.36
N LEU A 62 -4.64 -1.61 -1.00
CA LEU A 62 -4.34 -0.50 -1.92
C LEU A 62 -3.47 -0.90 -3.12
N MET A 63 -2.72 -2.00 -3.01
CA MET A 63 -1.89 -2.57 -4.08
C MET A 63 -2.56 -3.73 -4.82
N GLY A 64 -3.83 -4.00 -4.55
CA GLY A 64 -4.55 -5.16 -5.08
C GLY A 64 -3.92 -6.47 -4.61
N TYR A 65 -3.43 -6.49 -3.36
CA TYR A 65 -2.84 -7.66 -2.76
C TYR A 65 -3.54 -7.98 -1.44
N ALA A 66 -3.87 -9.26 -1.26
CA ALA A 66 -4.30 -9.82 0.01
C ALA A 66 -3.33 -10.93 0.39
N ARG A 67 -3.06 -11.07 1.69
CA ARG A 67 -2.20 -12.16 2.20
C ARG A 67 -2.86 -13.51 1.92
N HIS A 68 -2.04 -14.57 1.97
CA HIS A 68 -2.56 -15.93 1.87
C HIS A 68 -3.67 -16.18 2.91
N GLY A 69 -4.74 -16.87 2.51
CA GLY A 69 -5.95 -17.05 3.33
C GLY A 69 -6.87 -15.82 3.42
N CYS A 70 -6.49 -14.68 2.83
CA CYS A 70 -7.32 -13.48 2.80
C CYS A 70 -7.78 -13.15 1.37
N ARG A 71 -8.96 -12.52 1.25
CA ARG A 71 -9.44 -11.96 -0.02
C ARG A 71 -10.06 -10.58 0.15
N ILE A 72 -9.92 -9.74 -0.86
CA ILE A 72 -10.68 -8.49 -0.97
C ILE A 72 -12.10 -8.90 -1.37
N ALA A 73 -13.02 -8.81 -0.42
CA ALA A 73 -14.39 -9.31 -0.56
C ALA A 73 -15.33 -8.28 -1.19
N GLY A 74 -14.94 -7.01 -1.21
CA GLY A 74 -15.73 -5.95 -1.81
C GLY A 74 -15.14 -4.56 -1.58
N GLY A 75 -15.82 -3.58 -2.16
CA GLY A 75 -15.39 -2.19 -2.21
C GLY A 75 -14.71 -1.84 -3.52
N ASN A 76 -14.46 -0.56 -3.71
CA ASN A 76 -13.70 -0.05 -4.86
C ASN A 76 -12.45 0.70 -4.37
N ILE A 77 -11.33 0.46 -5.05
CA ILE A 77 -10.02 1.02 -4.72
C ILE A 77 -9.48 1.68 -5.99
N HIS A 78 -9.46 3.01 -6.01
CA HIS A 78 -8.84 3.80 -7.07
C HIS A 78 -7.52 4.36 -6.57
N VAL A 79 -6.44 4.12 -7.32
CA VAL A 79 -5.11 4.65 -7.01
C VAL A 79 -4.48 5.18 -8.29
N ALA A 80 -4.03 6.43 -8.26
CA ALA A 80 -3.45 7.15 -9.39
C ALA A 80 -4.31 7.10 -10.66
N GLY A 81 -5.64 7.14 -10.50
CA GLY A 81 -6.61 7.07 -11.59
C GLY A 81 -6.94 5.67 -12.12
N THR A 82 -6.42 4.61 -11.48
CA THR A 82 -6.65 3.22 -11.87
C THR A 82 -7.49 2.50 -10.81
N ASP A 83 -8.56 1.82 -11.24
CA ASP A 83 -9.29 0.87 -10.39
C ASP A 83 -8.45 -0.39 -10.19
N VAL A 84 -7.94 -0.58 -8.99
CA VAL A 84 -7.03 -1.67 -8.64
C VAL A 84 -7.77 -3.01 -8.55
N THR A 85 -9.07 -3.00 -8.25
CA THR A 85 -9.89 -4.21 -8.08
C THR A 85 -10.24 -4.88 -9.41
N ALA A 86 -10.21 -4.11 -10.51
CA ALA A 86 -10.48 -4.59 -11.86
C ALA A 86 -9.25 -5.09 -12.62
N LEU A 87 -8.04 -4.95 -12.05
CA LEU A 87 -6.80 -5.33 -12.74
C LEU A 87 -6.57 -6.84 -12.70
N SER A 88 -6.18 -7.40 -13.84
CA SER A 88 -5.63 -8.77 -13.92
C SER A 88 -4.29 -8.89 -13.16
N ALA A 89 -3.88 -10.11 -12.84
CA ALA A 89 -2.59 -10.37 -12.16
C ALA A 89 -1.39 -9.75 -12.89
N ARG A 90 -1.38 -9.79 -14.24
CA ARG A 90 -0.33 -9.17 -15.06
C ARG A 90 -0.34 -7.65 -14.97
N GLN A 91 -1.53 -7.04 -15.01
CA GLN A 91 -1.67 -5.59 -14.87
C GLN A 91 -1.32 -5.12 -13.47
N LEU A 92 -1.69 -5.88 -12.44
CA LEU A 92 -1.28 -5.63 -11.05
C LEU A 92 0.24 -5.67 -10.90
N CYS A 93 0.92 -6.62 -11.56
CA CYS A 93 2.38 -6.67 -11.58
C CYS A 93 2.99 -5.41 -12.20
N GLN A 94 2.44 -4.89 -13.30
CA GLN A 94 2.91 -3.65 -13.93
C GLN A 94 2.56 -2.39 -13.14
N PHE A 95 1.43 -2.41 -12.43
CA PHE A 95 0.96 -1.32 -11.58
C PHE A 95 1.86 -1.16 -10.35
N ARG A 96 2.16 -2.28 -9.69
CA ARG A 96 3.17 -2.37 -8.63
C ARG A 96 4.55 -2.07 -9.21
N GLY A 97 5.33 -1.21 -8.57
CA GLY A 97 6.67 -0.82 -9.03
C GLY A 97 6.71 0.38 -9.98
N ASN A 98 5.67 0.65 -10.77
CA ASN A 98 5.59 1.85 -11.62
C ASN A 98 4.77 2.98 -11.01
N LYS A 99 3.62 2.67 -10.41
CA LYS A 99 2.69 3.66 -9.86
C LYS A 99 2.66 3.65 -8.35
N VAL A 100 2.85 2.47 -7.74
CA VAL A 100 2.84 2.30 -6.29
C VAL A 100 4.10 1.56 -5.86
N ALA A 101 4.74 2.08 -4.82
CA ALA A 101 5.85 1.44 -4.14
C ALA A 101 5.45 1.12 -2.69
N TYR A 102 5.89 -0.04 -2.20
CA TYR A 102 5.66 -0.46 -0.83
C TYR A 102 6.97 -0.61 -0.10
N ILE A 103 7.06 0.02 1.06
CA ILE A 103 8.20 -0.08 1.95
C ILE A 103 7.72 -0.89 3.16
N ALA A 104 8.21 -2.11 3.26
CA ALA A 104 7.87 -3.00 4.36
C ALA A 104 8.41 -2.48 5.70
N GLN A 105 7.78 -2.89 6.80
CA GLN A 105 8.20 -2.51 8.16
C GLN A 105 9.62 -2.97 8.49
N SER A 106 10.07 -4.11 7.94
CA SER A 106 11.43 -4.61 8.10
C SER A 106 12.16 -4.60 6.76
N ALA A 107 13.09 -3.66 6.61
CA ALA A 107 13.96 -3.58 5.44
C ALA A 107 14.90 -4.79 5.35
N ALA A 108 15.48 -5.22 6.48
CA ALA A 108 16.42 -6.35 6.53
C ALA A 108 15.77 -7.66 6.08
N ALA A 109 14.50 -7.89 6.44
CA ALA A 109 13.75 -9.08 6.01
C ALA A 109 13.35 -9.02 4.52
N SER A 110 13.46 -7.85 3.87
CA SER A 110 13.10 -7.66 2.47
C SER A 110 14.28 -7.86 1.51
N PHE A 111 15.51 -7.85 2.01
CA PHE A 111 16.71 -8.09 1.20
C PHE A 111 17.14 -9.56 1.28
N ASN A 112 17.52 -10.12 0.13
CA ASN A 112 18.20 -11.41 0.04
C ASN A 112 19.70 -11.22 0.37
N PRO A 113 20.19 -11.77 1.50
CA PRO A 113 21.59 -11.61 1.90
C PRO A 113 22.59 -12.29 0.95
N ALA A 114 22.13 -13.22 0.10
CA ALA A 114 22.96 -13.85 -0.91
C ALA A 114 23.19 -12.97 -2.16
N MET A 115 22.54 -11.80 -2.25
CA MET A 115 22.63 -10.90 -3.40
C MET A 115 23.23 -9.55 -2.99
N LYS A 116 23.98 -8.92 -3.91
CA LYS A 116 24.49 -7.57 -3.67
C LYS A 116 23.33 -6.58 -3.55
N ILE A 117 23.47 -5.59 -2.67
CA ILE A 117 22.47 -4.54 -2.49
C ILE A 117 22.16 -3.84 -3.82
N ILE A 118 23.19 -3.52 -4.61
CA ILE A 118 22.99 -2.81 -5.88
C ILE A 118 22.13 -3.61 -6.87
N ASP A 119 22.29 -4.93 -6.91
CA ASP A 119 21.51 -5.79 -7.80
C ASP A 119 20.03 -5.77 -7.41
N GLN A 120 19.74 -5.84 -6.11
CA GLN A 120 18.37 -5.80 -5.58
C GLN A 120 17.71 -4.41 -5.71
N VAL A 121 18.49 -3.33 -5.59
CA VAL A 121 18.00 -1.95 -5.74
C VAL A 121 17.69 -1.63 -7.20
N VAL A 122 18.49 -2.16 -8.13
CA VAL A 122 18.34 -1.91 -9.58
C VAL A 122 17.28 -2.81 -10.21
N GLU A 123 17.08 -4.01 -9.68
CA GLU A 123 16.20 -5.04 -10.22
C GLU A 123 14.78 -4.53 -10.58
N PRO A 124 14.03 -3.82 -9.71
CA PRO A 124 12.69 -3.34 -10.07
C PRO A 124 12.69 -2.41 -11.28
N VAL A 125 13.70 -1.55 -11.38
CA VAL A 125 13.82 -0.57 -12.47
C VAL A 125 14.09 -1.27 -13.81
N VAL A 126 14.84 -2.37 -13.78
CA VAL A 126 15.14 -3.20 -14.95
C VAL A 126 13.93 -4.07 -15.33
N ILE A 127 13.29 -4.74 -14.36
CA ILE A 127 12.09 -5.57 -14.58
C ILE A 127 10.95 -4.76 -15.18
N HIS A 128 10.76 -3.52 -14.72
CA HIS A 128 9.71 -2.64 -15.25
C HIS A 128 10.15 -1.82 -16.48
N HIS A 129 11.32 -2.12 -17.05
CA HIS A 129 11.86 -1.46 -18.25
C HIS A 129 11.93 0.06 -18.17
N VAL A 130 12.13 0.61 -16.97
CA VAL A 130 12.23 2.07 -16.76
C VAL A 130 13.57 2.60 -17.26
N MET A 131 14.65 1.82 -17.13
CA MET A 131 15.95 2.12 -17.75
C MET A 131 16.82 0.85 -17.87
N SER A 132 17.91 0.93 -18.63
CA SER A 132 18.89 -0.16 -18.71
C SER A 132 19.64 -0.36 -17.40
N ARG A 133 20.13 -1.58 -17.14
CA ARG A 133 20.94 -1.89 -15.95
C ARG A 133 22.14 -0.95 -15.78
N ALA A 134 22.89 -0.69 -16.86
CA ALA A 134 24.05 0.20 -16.80
C ALA A 134 23.70 1.65 -16.41
N ALA A 135 22.52 2.14 -16.83
CA ALA A 135 22.02 3.45 -16.40
C ALA A 135 21.51 3.40 -14.95
N ALA A 136 20.84 2.30 -14.60
CA ALA A 136 20.30 2.06 -13.28
C ALA A 136 21.38 1.83 -12.23
N GLU A 137 22.59 1.37 -12.55
CA GLU A 137 23.67 1.23 -11.54
C GLU A 137 24.28 2.59 -11.15
N LYS A 138 24.24 3.57 -12.06
CA LYS A 138 24.80 4.92 -11.82
C LYS A 138 23.85 5.85 -11.03
N LYS A 139 22.54 5.56 -11.04
CA LYS A 139 21.49 6.42 -10.47
C LYS A 139 21.27 6.27 -8.94
N PRO A 140 21.31 5.06 -8.33
CA PRO A 140 21.08 4.82 -6.91
C PRO A 140 22.03 5.62 -6.04
N TRP A 141 23.31 5.68 -6.43
CA TRP A 141 24.29 6.51 -5.72
C TRP A 141 23.85 7.98 -5.63
N ARG A 142 23.28 8.51 -6.71
CA ARG A 142 22.77 9.89 -6.75
C ARG A 142 21.57 10.08 -5.82
N CYS A 143 20.69 9.08 -5.70
CA CYS A 143 19.57 9.13 -4.76
C CYS A 143 20.01 8.97 -3.30
N PHE A 144 20.99 8.09 -3.01
CA PHE A 144 21.56 7.92 -1.66
C PHE A 144 22.32 9.17 -1.19
N VAL A 145 23.14 9.75 -2.07
CA VAL A 145 23.94 10.95 -1.75
C VAL A 145 23.06 12.21 -1.65
N ASN A 146 22.01 12.34 -2.47
CA ASN A 146 21.03 13.43 -2.34
C ASN A 146 19.90 13.13 -1.36
N TRP A 147 20.00 12.09 -0.52
CA TRP A 147 18.97 11.79 0.49
C TRP A 147 19.02 12.81 1.64
N ARG A 148 18.61 14.04 1.34
CA ARG A 148 18.05 14.97 2.31
C ARG A 148 16.56 14.70 2.30
N CYS A 149 16.02 14.06 3.34
CA CYS A 149 14.57 13.91 3.49
C CYS A 149 14.01 15.29 3.83
N PRO A 150 13.45 16.06 2.88
CA PRO A 150 12.85 17.34 3.19
C PRO A 150 11.40 16.98 3.50
N ILE A 151 11.10 16.63 4.76
CA ILE A 151 9.71 16.52 5.19
C ILE A 151 9.16 17.95 5.21
N ARG A 152 8.84 18.50 4.03
CA ARG A 152 7.90 19.61 3.92
C ARG A 152 6.57 19.02 4.33
N THR A 153 6.09 19.34 5.53
CA THR A 153 4.80 18.87 6.06
C THR A 153 3.71 19.25 5.07
N PRO A 154 3.19 18.30 4.27
CA PRO A 154 1.97 18.53 3.54
C PRO A 154 0.79 18.46 4.53
N SER A 155 -0.42 18.80 4.08
CA SER A 155 -1.62 18.56 4.86
C SER A 155 -1.68 17.09 5.30
N ALA A 156 -1.79 16.85 6.60
CA ALA A 156 -1.79 15.52 7.20
C ALA A 156 -3.19 15.17 7.70
N SER A 157 -3.74 14.08 7.19
CA SER A 157 -5.01 13.51 7.65
C SER A 157 -4.73 12.23 8.45
N VAL A 158 -5.48 12.00 9.53
CA VAL A 158 -5.32 10.82 10.40
C VAL A 158 -6.60 9.99 10.40
N ILE A 159 -6.49 8.71 10.05
CA ILE A 159 -7.58 7.73 10.23
C ILE A 159 -7.24 6.84 11.42
N ARG A 160 -8.18 6.74 12.36
CA ARG A 160 -8.14 5.77 13.47
C ARG A 160 -8.95 4.53 13.08
N THR A 161 -8.28 3.39 12.93
CA THR A 161 -8.96 2.10 12.75
C THR A 161 -9.43 1.60 14.11
N ARG A 162 -10.75 1.50 14.36
CA ARG A 162 -11.31 0.78 15.51
C ARG A 162 -11.37 -0.72 15.18
N SER A 163 -11.00 -1.57 16.14
CA SER A 163 -11.09 -3.03 16.02
C SER A 163 -12.57 -3.48 16.03
N PRO A 164 -12.99 -4.45 15.20
CA PRO A 164 -14.21 -5.19 15.45
C PRO A 164 -13.90 -6.29 16.49
N ALA A 165 -14.33 -6.06 17.73
CA ALA A 165 -14.56 -7.07 18.78
C ALA A 165 -13.41 -8.02 19.16
N VAL A 166 -12.77 -7.74 20.31
CA VAL A 166 -12.70 -8.71 21.41
C VAL A 166 -13.05 -7.97 22.69
N SER A 167 -14.30 -8.12 23.15
CA SER A 167 -14.72 -7.67 24.48
C SER A 167 -14.24 -8.71 25.50
N TYR A 168 -13.25 -8.38 26.32
CA TYR A 168 -13.06 -9.07 27.59
C TYR A 168 -13.76 -8.25 28.67
N SER A 169 -14.78 -8.85 29.28
CA SER A 169 -15.28 -8.40 30.58
C SER A 169 -14.25 -8.76 31.65
N VAL A 170 -13.89 -7.79 32.48
CA VAL A 170 -13.56 -8.00 33.89
C VAL A 170 -14.37 -6.99 34.69
#